data_AF-A0A1V5X9F1-F1
#
_entry.id   AF-A0A1V5X9F1-F1
#
_cell.length_a   1.000
_cell.length_b   1.000
_cell.length_c   1.000
_cell.angle_alpha   90.00
_cell.angle_beta   90.00
_cell.angle_gamma   90.00
#
_symmetry.space_group_name_H-M   'P 1'
#
loop_
_entity.id
_entity.type
_entity.pdbx_description
1 polymer ?
#
loop_
_entity_poly.entity_id
_entity_poly.type
_entity_poly.pdbx_seq_one_letter_code
_entity_poly.pdbx_strand_id
1 'polypeptide(L)'
;MTDDLDLSKPSATTRLAEKARHRIHLRGVIRVLAYCFVVSVVLGGLSIRSAWGNFKDSALIVGRQFASFGDLEGRIHRVRLNGEPVLVTSAVTTASMDDVLGRFEALCRQDAGGLDKIFETLPANLKEEFETADGAAGVGIVRNQAGPEGMVACLSQQPLEGWQSLPSRIEKFLSTGDLTHIGDLRYVYTKQMDGRTHVITVWTEGSFNLFNVAPMDGQEAPGSDSPNAPRPEEAVRLLSATVEGAPYAVRIYDSAKPQQEVLAMYDSQMPSRGWSPIPHATDDVAHGRAYTREGVDLLIFAFEQKDRSYVSVVEMSPR
;
A
#
# COMPACT_ATOMS: atom_id res chain seq x y z
N MET A 1 6.57 -64.84 55.39
CA MET A 1 6.02 -64.74 54.03
C MET A 1 4.78 -63.88 54.16
N THR A 2 5.00 -62.57 54.16
CA THR A 2 4.00 -61.52 54.41
C THR A 2 3.52 -61.03 53.06
N ASP A 3 2.26 -61.32 52.74
CA ASP A 3 1.57 -60.78 51.57
C ASP A 3 1.26 -59.31 51.82
N ASP A 4 2.04 -58.44 51.17
CA ASP A 4 1.75 -57.02 51.04
C ASP A 4 0.54 -56.83 50.13
N LEU A 5 -0.63 -56.68 50.74
CA LEU A 5 -1.86 -56.23 50.11
C LEU A 5 -1.71 -54.74 49.72
N ASP A 6 -1.28 -54.52 48.48
CA ASP A 6 -1.18 -53.21 47.83
C ASP A 6 -2.56 -52.54 47.68
N LEU A 7 -2.93 -51.78 48.71
CA LEU A 7 -4.18 -50.99 48.84
C LEU A 7 -4.17 -49.69 48.02
N SER A 8 -3.19 -49.45 47.14
CA SER A 8 -3.05 -48.16 46.46
C SER A 8 -3.87 -48.00 45.16
N LYS A 9 -4.58 -49.04 44.69
CA LYS A 9 -5.30 -48.95 43.40
C LYS A 9 -6.69 -48.31 43.57
N PRO A 10 -6.94 -47.13 42.98
CA PRO A 10 -8.24 -46.48 43.06
C PRO A 10 -9.33 -47.33 42.41
N SER A 11 -10.50 -47.36 43.07
CA SER A 11 -11.68 -48.15 42.69
C SER A 11 -12.18 -47.79 41.29
N ALA A 12 -12.85 -48.72 40.61
CA ALA A 12 -13.42 -48.48 39.29
C ALA A 12 -14.39 -47.27 39.25
N THR A 13 -15.04 -46.96 40.39
CA THR A 13 -15.94 -45.82 40.56
C THR A 13 -15.20 -44.47 40.59
N THR A 14 -14.00 -44.38 41.17
CA THR A 14 -13.21 -43.14 41.15
C THR A 14 -12.71 -42.81 39.74
N ARG A 15 -12.34 -43.82 38.95
CA ARG A 15 -11.89 -43.63 37.54
C ARG A 15 -13.00 -43.16 36.59
N LEU A 16 -14.26 -43.56 36.84
CA LEU A 16 -15.40 -43.13 36.02
C LEU A 16 -15.80 -41.68 36.31
N ALA A 17 -15.76 -41.26 37.59
CA ALA A 17 -16.02 -39.89 37.99
C ALA A 17 -14.96 -38.91 37.43
N GLU A 18 -13.69 -39.32 37.42
CA GLU A 18 -12.59 -38.53 36.85
C GLU A 18 -12.74 -38.35 35.33
N LYS A 19 -13.09 -39.41 34.58
CA LYS A 19 -13.41 -39.34 33.14
C LYS A 19 -14.60 -38.42 32.84
N ALA A 20 -15.63 -38.43 33.67
CA ALA A 20 -16.80 -37.58 33.49
C ALA A 20 -16.46 -36.09 33.71
N ARG A 21 -15.68 -35.78 34.75
CA ARG A 21 -15.21 -34.42 35.04
C ARG A 21 -14.33 -33.88 33.92
N HIS A 22 -13.46 -34.73 33.35
CA HIS A 22 -12.59 -34.34 32.23
C HIS A 22 -13.38 -34.05 30.94
N ARG A 23 -14.43 -34.82 30.64
CA ARG A 23 -15.33 -34.55 29.48
C ARG A 23 -16.10 -33.24 29.61
N ILE A 24 -16.51 -32.87 30.82
CA ILE A 24 -17.23 -31.61 31.06
C ILE A 24 -16.30 -30.42 30.85
N HIS A 25 -15.06 -30.48 31.37
CA HIS A 25 -14.06 -29.42 31.13
C HIS A 25 -13.69 -29.29 29.64
N LEU A 26 -13.51 -30.41 28.93
CA LEU A 26 -13.15 -30.38 27.51
C LEU A 26 -14.22 -29.71 26.65
N ARG A 27 -15.52 -29.96 26.93
CA ARG A 27 -16.63 -29.30 26.23
C ARG A 27 -16.67 -27.79 26.47
N GLY A 28 -16.34 -27.36 27.70
CA GLY A 28 -16.20 -25.94 28.02
C GLY A 28 -15.08 -25.27 27.22
N VAL A 29 -13.89 -25.90 27.19
CA VAL A 29 -12.72 -25.39 26.45
C VAL A 29 -13.00 -25.28 24.96
N ILE A 30 -13.62 -26.29 24.35
CA ILE A 30 -13.96 -26.27 22.91
C ILE A 30 -14.90 -25.11 22.57
N ARG A 31 -15.90 -24.83 23.42
CA ARG A 31 -16.84 -23.72 23.20
C ARG A 31 -16.15 -22.37 23.27
N VAL A 32 -15.25 -22.18 24.24
CA VAL A 32 -14.48 -20.94 24.37
C VAL A 32 -13.55 -20.75 23.16
N LEU A 33 -12.84 -21.80 22.75
CA LEU A 33 -11.99 -21.74 21.56
C LEU A 33 -12.78 -21.42 20.28
N ALA A 34 -13.95 -22.03 20.10
CA ALA A 34 -14.82 -21.74 18.96
C ALA A 34 -15.33 -20.29 18.98
N TYR A 35 -15.73 -19.78 20.15
CA TYR A 35 -16.15 -18.38 20.30
C TYR A 35 -14.99 -17.42 20.01
N CYS A 36 -13.81 -17.64 20.60
CA CYS A 36 -12.62 -16.84 20.35
C CYS A 36 -12.22 -16.87 18.87
N PHE A 37 -12.32 -18.02 18.22
CA PHE A 37 -12.07 -18.16 16.79
C PHE A 37 -13.05 -17.32 15.97
N VAL A 38 -14.36 -17.44 16.20
CA VAL A 38 -15.38 -16.66 15.47
C VAL A 38 -15.20 -15.16 15.70
N VAL A 39 -14.97 -14.73 16.94
CA VAL A 39 -14.73 -13.31 17.25
C VAL A 39 -13.46 -12.80 16.58
N SER A 40 -12.38 -13.59 16.59
CA SER A 40 -11.13 -13.21 15.91
C SER A 40 -11.30 -13.12 14.39
N VAL A 41 -12.08 -14.02 13.79
CA VAL A 41 -12.42 -13.98 12.37
C VAL A 41 -13.26 -12.74 12.03
N VAL A 42 -14.30 -12.46 12.82
CA VAL A 42 -15.17 -11.28 12.60
C VAL A 42 -14.40 -9.97 12.77
N LEU A 43 -13.64 -9.83 13.87
CA LEU A 43 -12.83 -8.64 14.11
C LEU A 43 -11.73 -8.51 13.04
N GLY A 44 -11.07 -9.60 12.69
CA GLY A 44 -10.08 -9.65 11.62
C GLY A 44 -10.67 -9.22 10.27
N GLY A 45 -11.84 -9.75 9.89
CA GLY A 45 -12.54 -9.38 8.65
C GLY A 45 -12.93 -7.90 8.62
N LEU A 46 -13.45 -7.36 9.73
CA LEU A 46 -13.78 -5.93 9.84
C LEU A 46 -12.54 -5.03 9.74
N SER A 47 -11.42 -5.41 10.36
CA SER A 47 -10.15 -4.67 10.27
C SER A 47 -9.55 -4.71 8.87
N ILE A 48 -9.65 -5.84 8.16
CA ILE A 48 -9.22 -5.95 6.77
C ILE A 48 -10.06 -5.01 5.89
N ARG A 49 -11.39 -4.99 6.07
CA ARG A 49 -12.28 -4.11 5.29
C ARG A 49 -11.96 -2.63 5.49
N SER A 50 -11.72 -2.19 6.72
CA SER A 50 -11.39 -0.78 6.98
C SER A 50 -10.02 -0.38 6.42
N ALA A 51 -9.02 -1.26 6.51
CA ALA A 51 -7.71 -1.06 5.89
C ALA A 51 -7.82 -0.93 4.36
N TRP A 52 -8.67 -1.74 3.73
CA TRP A 52 -8.91 -1.68 2.28
C TRP A 52 -9.60 -0.40 1.81
N GLY A 53 -10.52 0.16 2.60
CA GLY A 53 -11.15 1.44 2.29
C GLY A 53 -10.13 2.58 2.19
N ASN A 54 -9.26 2.70 3.19
CA ASN A 54 -8.20 3.72 3.21
C ASN A 54 -7.16 3.51 2.10
N PHE A 55 -6.90 2.25 1.74
CA PHE A 55 -5.94 1.91 0.69
C PHE A 55 -6.38 2.43 -0.68
N LYS A 56 -7.67 2.38 -1.02
CA LYS A 56 -8.19 2.84 -2.32
C LYS A 56 -7.96 4.33 -2.55
N ASP A 57 -8.28 5.15 -1.56
CA ASP A 57 -8.09 6.60 -1.65
C ASP A 57 -6.59 6.95 -1.67
N SER A 58 -5.80 6.25 -0.87
CA SER A 58 -4.34 6.39 -0.85
C SER A 58 -3.70 5.97 -2.18
N ALA A 59 -4.20 4.92 -2.82
CA ALA A 59 -3.70 4.44 -4.10
C ALA A 59 -3.94 5.46 -5.22
N LEU A 60 -5.08 6.15 -5.24
CA LEU A 60 -5.33 7.24 -6.19
C LEU A 60 -4.41 8.44 -5.93
N ILE A 61 -4.16 8.79 -4.66
CA ILE A 61 -3.22 9.85 -4.28
C ILE A 61 -1.82 9.54 -4.80
N VAL A 62 -1.35 8.30 -4.61
CA VAL A 62 -0.08 7.82 -5.15
C VAL A 62 -0.06 7.88 -6.69
N GLY A 63 -1.15 7.48 -7.34
CA GLY A 63 -1.30 7.59 -8.80
C GLY A 63 -1.17 9.03 -9.32
N ARG A 64 -1.81 10.00 -8.66
CA ARG A 64 -1.67 11.44 -8.99
C ARG A 64 -0.25 11.95 -8.81
N GLN A 65 0.44 11.49 -7.77
CA GLN A 65 1.85 11.82 -7.57
C GLN A 65 2.70 11.25 -8.68
N PHE A 66 2.43 10.01 -9.10
CA PHE A 66 3.12 9.47 -10.26
C PHE A 66 2.79 10.24 -11.54
N ALA A 67 1.58 10.80 -11.65
CA ALA A 67 1.19 11.63 -12.79
C ALA A 67 1.98 12.92 -12.90
N SER A 68 2.55 13.42 -11.79
CA SER A 68 3.50 14.54 -11.85
C SER A 68 4.77 14.19 -12.61
N PHE A 69 5.15 12.91 -12.72
CA PHE A 69 6.22 12.45 -13.60
C PHE A 69 5.79 12.36 -15.08
N GLY A 70 4.63 12.91 -15.46
CA GLY A 70 4.00 12.76 -16.77
C GLY A 70 4.91 13.07 -17.96
N ASP A 71 5.83 14.03 -17.83
CA ASP A 71 6.84 14.40 -18.85
C ASP A 71 7.85 13.28 -19.18
N LEU A 72 7.80 12.15 -18.48
CA LEU A 72 8.63 10.97 -18.72
C LEU A 72 8.02 10.00 -19.75
N GLU A 73 7.26 10.52 -20.73
CA GLU A 73 6.57 9.68 -21.71
C GLU A 73 7.52 8.74 -22.49
N GLY A 74 7.07 7.50 -22.68
CA GLY A 74 7.71 6.53 -23.58
C GLY A 74 9.02 5.91 -23.09
N ARG A 75 9.46 6.22 -21.86
CA ARG A 75 10.62 5.58 -21.23
C ARG A 75 10.24 4.87 -19.94
N ILE A 76 11.02 3.84 -19.61
CA ILE A 76 10.94 3.15 -18.32
C ILE A 76 11.95 3.83 -17.39
N HIS A 77 11.47 4.30 -16.25
CA HIS A 77 12.27 4.94 -15.24
C HIS A 77 12.35 4.08 -13.99
N ARG A 78 13.57 3.95 -13.44
CA ARG A 78 13.76 3.39 -12.10
C ARG A 78 13.52 4.48 -11.08
N VAL A 79 12.63 4.22 -10.13
CA VAL A 79 12.29 5.13 -9.05
C VAL A 79 12.57 4.42 -7.74
N ARG A 80 13.23 5.10 -6.80
CA ARG A 80 13.36 4.64 -5.42
C ARG A 80 12.24 5.25 -4.60
N LEU A 81 11.27 4.43 -4.22
CA LEU A 81 10.14 4.79 -3.38
C LEU A 81 10.41 4.31 -1.95
N ASN A 82 10.65 5.25 -1.03
CA ASN A 82 11.10 4.98 0.33
C ASN A 82 12.34 4.05 0.39
N GLY A 83 13.22 4.16 -0.62
CA GLY A 83 14.39 3.31 -0.80
C GLY A 83 14.14 2.01 -1.60
N GLU A 84 12.89 1.59 -1.75
CA GLU A 84 12.52 0.40 -2.50
C GLU A 84 12.47 0.69 -4.01
N PRO A 85 13.00 -0.20 -4.87
CA PRO A 85 12.99 0.01 -6.31
C PRO A 85 11.62 -0.29 -6.93
N VAL A 86 11.11 0.66 -7.72
CA VAL A 86 10.00 0.44 -8.64
C VAL A 86 10.37 0.92 -10.03
N LEU A 87 9.69 0.37 -11.03
CA LEU A 87 9.76 0.84 -12.40
C LEU A 87 8.47 1.58 -12.72
N VAL A 88 8.61 2.73 -13.37
CA VAL A 88 7.50 3.59 -13.73
C VAL A 88 7.59 3.92 -15.22
N THR A 89 6.46 3.88 -15.90
CA THR A 89 6.32 4.41 -17.26
C THR A 89 5.02 5.18 -17.40
N SER A 90 5.03 6.15 -18.32
CA SER A 90 3.94 7.06 -18.62
C SER A 90 3.62 7.00 -20.11
N ALA A 91 2.34 6.96 -20.45
CA ALA A 91 1.86 6.99 -21.82
C ALA A 91 0.51 7.70 -21.93
N VAL A 92 0.22 8.31 -23.07
CA VAL A 92 -1.09 8.88 -23.38
C VAL A 92 -1.71 8.11 -24.53
N THR A 93 -2.98 7.76 -24.40
CA THR A 93 -3.73 6.99 -25.40
C THR A 93 -5.08 7.64 -25.71
N THR A 94 -5.63 7.32 -26.89
CA THR A 94 -7.00 7.69 -27.27
C THR A 94 -8.03 6.64 -26.85
N ALA A 95 -7.59 5.49 -26.34
CA ALA A 95 -8.50 4.50 -25.76
C ALA A 95 -9.21 5.07 -24.53
N SER A 96 -10.45 4.63 -24.29
CA SER A 96 -11.19 5.06 -23.11
C SER A 96 -10.51 4.54 -21.84
N MET A 97 -10.74 5.23 -20.71
CA MET A 97 -10.25 4.80 -19.41
C MET A 97 -10.70 3.36 -19.07
N ASP A 98 -11.97 3.05 -19.34
CA ASP A 98 -12.54 1.72 -19.06
C ASP A 98 -11.87 0.62 -19.89
N ASP A 99 -11.57 0.90 -21.17
CA ASP A 99 -10.86 -0.03 -22.04
C ASP A 99 -9.43 -0.29 -21.55
N VAL A 100 -8.72 0.77 -21.13
CA VAL A 100 -7.36 0.65 -20.60
C VAL A 100 -7.36 -0.20 -19.34
N LEU A 101 -8.18 0.15 -18.35
CA LEU A 101 -8.27 -0.58 -17.09
C LEU A 101 -8.72 -2.03 -17.31
N GLY A 102 -9.69 -2.26 -18.22
CA GLY A 102 -10.15 -3.60 -18.59
C GLY A 102 -9.05 -4.48 -19.19
N ARG A 103 -8.19 -3.91 -20.05
CA ARG A 103 -7.03 -4.64 -20.60
C ARG A 103 -6.03 -5.03 -19.52
N PHE A 104 -5.69 -4.12 -18.61
CA PHE A 104 -4.76 -4.41 -17.53
C PHE A 104 -5.33 -5.39 -16.50
N GLU A 105 -6.63 -5.31 -16.20
CA GLU A 105 -7.31 -6.30 -15.37
C GLU A 105 -7.27 -7.70 -16.02
N ALA A 106 -7.45 -7.79 -17.34
CA ALA A 106 -7.33 -9.06 -18.06
C ALA A 106 -5.90 -9.63 -18.00
N LEU A 107 -4.87 -8.79 -18.14
CA LEU A 107 -3.46 -9.19 -17.97
C LEU A 107 -3.19 -9.67 -16.54
N CYS A 108 -3.69 -8.94 -15.54
CA CYS A 108 -3.60 -9.35 -14.14
C CYS A 108 -4.21 -10.74 -13.90
N ARG A 109 -5.36 -11.05 -14.50
CA ARG A 109 -5.98 -12.38 -14.40
C ARG A 109 -5.14 -13.46 -15.08
N GLN A 110 -4.55 -13.16 -16.22
CA GLN A 110 -3.69 -14.09 -16.95
C GLN A 110 -2.42 -14.44 -16.15
N ASP A 111 -1.84 -13.45 -15.45
CA ASP A 111 -0.59 -13.58 -14.71
C ASP A 111 -0.79 -13.87 -13.20
N ALA A 112 -2.01 -14.19 -12.77
CA ALA A 112 -2.34 -14.44 -11.36
C ALA A 112 -1.80 -15.78 -10.81
N GLY A 113 -1.08 -16.56 -11.62
CA GLY A 113 -0.40 -17.79 -11.19
C GLY A 113 -1.32 -18.89 -10.64
N GLY A 114 -2.61 -18.88 -10.94
CA GLY A 114 -3.57 -19.87 -10.43
C GLY A 114 -4.27 -19.48 -9.12
N LEU A 115 -4.07 -18.26 -8.59
CA LEU A 115 -4.79 -17.75 -7.42
C LEU A 115 -6.31 -17.68 -7.64
N ASP A 116 -6.73 -17.44 -8.87
CA ASP A 116 -8.12 -17.53 -9.34
C ASP A 116 -8.72 -18.91 -9.05
N LYS A 117 -7.98 -19.99 -9.34
CA LYS A 117 -8.42 -21.37 -9.04
C LYS A 117 -8.49 -21.65 -7.54
N ILE A 118 -7.57 -21.10 -6.75
CA ILE A 118 -7.62 -21.22 -5.29
C ILE A 118 -8.86 -20.48 -4.76
N PHE A 119 -9.17 -19.30 -5.30
CA PHE A 119 -10.39 -18.59 -4.97
C PHE A 119 -11.63 -19.40 -5.31
N GLU A 120 -11.68 -20.04 -6.48
CA GLU A 120 -12.78 -20.94 -6.87
C GLU A 120 -12.97 -22.09 -5.89
N THR A 121 -11.93 -22.53 -5.17
CA THR A 121 -12.03 -23.56 -4.13
C THR A 121 -12.45 -23.04 -2.76
N LEU A 122 -12.54 -21.71 -2.56
CA LEU A 122 -12.97 -21.16 -1.28
C LEU A 122 -14.46 -21.44 -1.01
N PRO A 123 -14.83 -21.66 0.26
CA PRO A 123 -16.22 -21.70 0.71
C PRO A 123 -17.01 -20.47 0.24
N ALA A 124 -18.28 -20.67 -0.14
CA ALA A 124 -19.14 -19.61 -0.68
C ALA A 124 -19.26 -18.40 0.25
N ASN A 125 -19.30 -18.62 1.57
CA ASN A 125 -19.36 -17.55 2.56
C ASN A 125 -18.11 -16.66 2.60
N LEU A 126 -16.93 -17.21 2.26
CA LEU A 126 -15.71 -16.42 2.14
C LEU A 126 -15.67 -15.70 0.79
N LYS A 127 -16.13 -16.35 -0.29
CA LYS A 127 -16.24 -15.71 -1.61
C LYS A 127 -17.15 -14.50 -1.57
N GLU A 128 -18.34 -14.60 -0.97
CA GLU A 128 -19.26 -13.48 -0.81
C GLU A 128 -18.64 -12.32 -0.02
N GLU A 129 -17.82 -12.60 1.00
CA GLU A 129 -17.12 -11.57 1.78
C GLU A 129 -16.04 -10.85 0.94
N PHE A 130 -15.35 -11.56 0.06
CA PHE A 130 -14.39 -10.97 -0.88
C PHE A 130 -15.08 -10.27 -2.07
N GLU A 131 -16.20 -10.78 -2.57
CA GLU A 131 -16.98 -10.20 -3.66
C GLU A 131 -17.74 -8.93 -3.22
N THR A 132 -18.17 -8.86 -1.96
CA THR A 132 -18.82 -7.68 -1.36
C THR A 132 -17.84 -6.63 -0.85
N ALA A 133 -16.53 -6.92 -0.88
CA ALA A 133 -15.51 -5.89 -0.84
C ALA A 133 -15.43 -5.24 -2.22
N ASP A 134 -16.22 -4.19 -2.46
CA ASP A 134 -16.30 -3.44 -3.72
C ASP A 134 -14.95 -3.40 -4.48
N GLY A 135 -14.89 -3.89 -5.71
CA GLY A 135 -13.70 -3.76 -6.56
C GLY A 135 -12.66 -4.89 -6.48
N ALA A 136 -12.92 -5.95 -5.72
CA ALA A 136 -12.13 -7.19 -5.81
C ALA A 136 -12.66 -8.05 -6.98
N ALA A 137 -11.96 -8.03 -8.11
CA ALA A 137 -12.31 -8.80 -9.30
C ALA A 137 -11.65 -10.21 -9.31
N GLY A 138 -11.31 -10.71 -8.13
CA GLY A 138 -10.53 -11.93 -7.86
C GLY A 138 -9.54 -11.76 -6.69
N VAL A 139 -8.88 -12.84 -6.27
CA VAL A 139 -7.81 -12.77 -5.24
C VAL A 139 -6.63 -12.01 -5.83
N GLY A 140 -6.25 -10.92 -5.15
CA GLY A 140 -5.05 -10.17 -5.50
C GLY A 140 -5.19 -9.24 -6.70
N ILE A 141 -6.42 -8.92 -7.14
CA ILE A 141 -6.70 -7.85 -8.12
C ILE A 141 -7.63 -6.82 -7.47
N VAL A 142 -7.19 -5.57 -7.48
CA VAL A 142 -7.95 -4.41 -7.00
C VAL A 142 -8.25 -3.54 -8.20
N ARG A 143 -9.51 -3.17 -8.39
CA ARG A 143 -9.92 -2.15 -9.35
C ARG A 143 -10.73 -1.08 -8.64
N ASN A 144 -10.48 0.17 -8.98
CA ASN A 144 -11.23 1.30 -8.45
C ASN A 144 -11.35 2.39 -9.52
N GLN A 145 -12.47 3.09 -9.51
CA GLN A 145 -12.76 4.14 -10.48
C GLN A 145 -13.59 5.23 -9.79
N ALA A 146 -13.12 6.47 -9.89
CA ALA A 146 -13.72 7.62 -9.24
C ALA A 146 -13.68 8.82 -10.19
N GLY A 147 -14.82 9.14 -10.80
CA GLY A 147 -14.94 10.25 -11.74
C GLY A 147 -14.01 10.08 -12.95
N PRO A 148 -13.12 11.05 -13.24
CA PRO A 148 -12.18 10.98 -14.36
C PRO A 148 -10.91 10.17 -14.05
N GLU A 149 -10.83 9.52 -12.89
CA GLU A 149 -9.66 8.75 -12.47
C GLU A 149 -10.03 7.28 -12.25
N GLY A 150 -9.05 6.40 -12.45
CA GLY A 150 -9.21 4.98 -12.16
C GLY A 150 -7.89 4.28 -12.01
N MET A 151 -7.94 3.07 -11.47
CA MET A 151 -6.75 2.26 -11.23
C MET A 151 -7.06 0.76 -11.27
N VAL A 152 -6.02 -0.01 -11.57
CA VAL A 152 -5.95 -1.47 -11.38
C VAL A 152 -4.64 -1.80 -10.69
N ALA A 153 -4.66 -2.61 -9.63
CA ALA A 153 -3.49 -3.11 -8.96
C ALA A 153 -3.59 -4.64 -8.84
N CYS A 154 -2.50 -5.36 -9.08
CA CYS A 154 -2.45 -6.79 -8.86
C CYS A 154 -1.06 -7.31 -8.51
N LEU A 155 -1.00 -8.54 -8.03
CA LEU A 155 0.26 -9.28 -7.88
C LEU A 155 0.40 -10.24 -9.07
N SER A 156 1.36 -10.00 -9.96
CA SER A 156 1.74 -10.97 -10.98
C SER A 156 2.62 -12.04 -10.32
N GLN A 157 2.18 -13.28 -10.36
CA GLN A 157 2.94 -14.40 -9.82
C GLN A 157 3.68 -15.09 -10.96
N GLN A 158 4.97 -15.37 -10.76
CA GLN A 158 5.56 -16.49 -11.49
C GLN A 158 4.80 -17.76 -11.12
N PRO A 159 4.66 -18.74 -12.05
CA PRO A 159 4.06 -20.03 -11.71
C PRO A 159 4.68 -20.55 -10.42
N LEU A 160 3.89 -21.20 -9.56
CA LEU A 160 4.37 -21.80 -8.31
C LEU A 160 5.39 -22.90 -8.64
N GLU A 161 6.61 -22.52 -9.00
CA GLU A 161 7.71 -23.42 -9.31
C GLU A 161 8.45 -23.67 -8.01
N GLY A 162 8.17 -24.83 -7.42
CA GLY A 162 8.84 -25.30 -6.20
C GLY A 162 7.90 -26.02 -5.24
N TRP A 163 8.49 -26.62 -4.21
CA TRP A 163 7.79 -27.41 -3.20
C TRP A 163 7.15 -26.57 -2.09
N GLN A 164 7.32 -25.24 -2.12
CA GLN A 164 6.83 -24.37 -1.05
C GLN A 164 5.33 -24.09 -1.25
N SER A 165 4.55 -24.44 -0.23
CA SER A 165 3.13 -24.16 -0.21
C SER A 165 2.85 -22.65 -0.12
N LEU A 166 1.73 -22.21 -0.68
CA LEU A 166 1.27 -20.81 -0.59
C LEU A 166 1.22 -20.26 0.86
N PRO A 167 0.79 -21.02 1.88
CA PRO A 167 0.88 -20.58 3.27
C PRO A 167 2.28 -20.16 3.73
N SER A 168 3.31 -20.94 3.37
CA SER A 168 4.70 -20.62 3.73
C SER A 168 5.21 -19.34 3.06
N ARG A 169 4.73 -19.06 1.85
CA ARG A 169 5.01 -17.83 1.12
C ARG A 169 4.38 -16.61 1.79
N ILE A 170 3.11 -16.73 2.19
CA ILE A 170 2.39 -15.69 2.93
C ILE A 170 3.06 -15.44 4.29
N GLU A 171 3.46 -16.48 5.01
CA GLU A 171 4.17 -16.35 6.29
C GLU A 171 5.49 -15.59 6.14
N LYS A 172 6.28 -15.90 5.10
CA LYS A 172 7.51 -15.17 4.78
C LYS A 172 7.24 -13.71 4.43
N PHE A 173 6.21 -13.43 3.63
CA PHE A 173 5.80 -12.05 3.36
C PHE A 173 5.38 -11.31 4.64
N LEU A 174 4.55 -11.91 5.50
CA LEU A 174 4.09 -11.27 6.72
C LEU A 174 5.23 -10.96 7.71
N SER A 175 6.28 -11.77 7.71
CA SER A 175 7.45 -11.59 8.58
C SER A 175 8.51 -10.62 8.02
N THR A 176 8.65 -10.54 6.70
CA THR A 176 9.71 -9.74 6.05
C THR A 176 9.20 -8.47 5.39
N GLY A 177 7.94 -8.47 4.95
CA GLY A 177 7.35 -7.47 4.06
C GLY A 177 7.72 -7.63 2.58
N ASP A 178 8.58 -8.59 2.21
CA ASP A 178 9.07 -8.73 0.83
C ASP A 178 8.02 -9.35 -0.10
N LEU A 179 7.58 -8.57 -1.09
CA LEU A 179 6.60 -8.97 -2.09
C LEU A 179 7.07 -10.13 -2.96
N THR A 180 8.37 -10.36 -3.14
CA THR A 180 8.85 -11.50 -3.94
C THR A 180 8.31 -12.84 -3.45
N HIS A 181 8.00 -12.92 -2.15
CA HIS A 181 7.39 -14.10 -1.57
C HIS A 181 5.97 -14.34 -2.05
N ILE A 182 5.21 -13.34 -2.51
CA ILE A 182 3.81 -13.50 -2.95
C ILE A 182 3.55 -13.06 -4.39
N GLY A 183 4.48 -12.37 -5.06
CA GLY A 183 4.39 -11.94 -6.45
C GLY A 183 4.87 -10.50 -6.66
N ASP A 184 5.16 -10.14 -7.90
CA ASP A 184 5.53 -8.77 -8.26
C ASP A 184 4.28 -7.87 -8.33
N LEU A 185 4.34 -6.68 -7.76
CA LEU A 185 3.27 -5.70 -7.87
C LEU A 185 3.20 -5.15 -9.29
N ARG A 186 1.99 -5.11 -9.84
CA ARG A 186 1.61 -4.36 -11.05
C ARG A 186 0.54 -3.37 -10.67
N TYR A 187 0.77 -2.10 -10.92
CA TYR A 187 -0.17 -1.03 -10.63
C TYR A 187 -0.32 -0.16 -11.87
N VAL A 188 -1.55 0.19 -12.18
CA VAL A 188 -1.91 1.05 -13.29
C VAL A 188 -2.84 2.11 -12.76
N TYR A 189 -2.48 3.36 -13.02
CA TYR A 189 -3.32 4.51 -12.79
C TYR A 189 -3.69 5.14 -14.14
N THR A 190 -4.92 5.58 -14.24
CA THR A 190 -5.45 6.26 -15.41
C THR A 190 -6.13 7.55 -15.01
N LYS A 191 -5.92 8.60 -15.79
CA LYS A 191 -6.63 9.87 -15.68
C LYS A 191 -7.16 10.28 -17.04
N GLN A 192 -8.46 10.56 -17.11
CA GLN A 192 -9.08 11.13 -18.28
C GLN A 192 -8.64 12.59 -18.44
N MET A 193 -8.22 12.90 -19.66
CA MET A 193 -7.88 14.23 -20.15
C MET A 193 -8.79 14.54 -21.34
N ASP A 194 -8.69 15.74 -21.90
CA ASP A 194 -9.51 16.19 -23.05
C ASP A 194 -9.47 15.22 -24.23
N GLY A 195 -10.43 14.28 -24.27
CA GLY A 195 -10.53 13.21 -25.27
C GLY A 195 -9.43 12.14 -25.25
N ARG A 196 -8.56 12.13 -24.23
CA ARG A 196 -7.43 11.18 -24.11
C ARG A 196 -7.38 10.59 -22.71
N THR A 197 -6.61 9.52 -22.54
CA THR A 197 -6.33 8.92 -21.23
C THR A 197 -4.84 8.90 -20.98
N HIS A 198 -4.41 9.55 -19.91
CA HIS A 198 -3.05 9.41 -19.37
C HIS A 198 -3.00 8.11 -18.58
N VAL A 199 -1.99 7.30 -18.85
CA VAL A 199 -1.78 5.99 -18.25
C VAL A 199 -0.41 5.96 -17.62
N ILE A 200 -0.37 5.52 -16.38
CA ILE A 200 0.86 5.34 -15.63
C ILE A 200 0.90 3.91 -15.17
N THR A 201 2.00 3.23 -15.47
CA THR A 201 2.22 1.86 -15.03
C THR A 201 3.40 1.86 -14.09
N VAL A 202 3.19 1.25 -12.93
CA VAL A 202 4.20 1.03 -11.89
C VAL A 202 4.32 -0.46 -11.67
N TRP A 203 5.54 -0.98 -11.60
CA TRP A 203 5.76 -2.37 -11.21
C TRP A 203 7.02 -2.57 -10.41
N THR A 204 7.07 -3.65 -9.65
CA THR A 204 8.27 -4.08 -8.92
C THR A 204 9.03 -5.12 -9.73
N GLU A 205 10.34 -5.17 -9.54
CA GLU A 205 11.20 -6.25 -10.01
C GLU A 205 12.16 -6.66 -8.89
N GLY A 206 12.12 -7.92 -8.50
CA GLY A 206 12.97 -8.45 -7.42
C GLY A 206 12.50 -8.00 -6.04
N SER A 207 13.42 -8.01 -5.06
CA SER A 207 13.13 -7.71 -3.66
C SER A 207 12.44 -6.36 -3.51
N PHE A 208 11.29 -6.36 -2.86
CA PHE A 208 10.52 -5.14 -2.60
C PHE A 208 9.79 -5.25 -1.27
N ASN A 209 10.23 -4.49 -0.27
CA ASN A 209 9.62 -4.52 1.05
C ASN A 209 8.40 -3.57 1.12
N LEU A 210 7.18 -4.12 1.08
CA LEU A 210 5.96 -3.33 1.14
C LEU A 210 5.85 -2.51 2.43
N PHE A 211 6.38 -3.01 3.55
CA PHE A 211 6.33 -2.31 4.84
C PHE A 211 7.21 -1.06 4.87
N ASN A 212 8.19 -0.93 3.97
CA ASN A 212 8.94 0.31 3.79
C ASN A 212 8.14 1.36 3.01
N VAL A 213 7.24 0.95 2.12
CA VAL A 213 6.42 1.88 1.33
C VAL A 213 5.16 2.30 2.07
N ALA A 214 4.53 1.36 2.78
CA ALA A 214 3.35 1.59 3.59
C ALA A 214 3.64 1.17 5.05
N PRO A 215 4.41 1.98 5.80
CA PRO A 215 4.75 1.67 7.18
C PRO A 215 3.49 1.63 8.05
N MET A 216 3.46 0.68 8.99
CA MET A 216 2.38 0.54 9.96
C MET A 216 2.47 1.62 11.06
N ASP A 217 1.34 1.95 11.67
CA ASP A 217 1.26 2.72 12.91
C ASP A 217 1.89 4.12 12.89
N GLY A 218 1.76 4.84 11.76
CA GLY A 218 2.23 6.23 11.65
C GLY A 218 3.74 6.39 11.78
N GLN A 219 4.49 5.30 11.65
CA GLN A 219 5.95 5.34 11.60
C GLN A 219 6.41 6.15 10.39
N GLU A 220 7.53 6.85 10.57
CA GLU A 220 8.15 7.57 9.48
C GLU A 220 8.64 6.60 8.40
N ALA A 221 8.28 6.87 7.15
CA ALA A 221 8.70 6.04 6.05
C ALA A 221 10.22 6.18 5.80
N PRO A 222 10.93 5.09 5.44
CA PRO A 222 12.35 5.17 5.07
C PRO A 222 12.61 6.11 3.88
N GLY A 223 13.89 6.41 3.64
CA GLY A 223 14.33 7.33 2.59
C GLY A 223 15.00 8.58 3.15
N SER A 224 15.01 9.66 2.36
CA SER A 224 15.68 10.90 2.72
C SER A 224 14.79 12.11 2.50
N ASP A 225 15.14 13.20 3.17
CA ASP A 225 14.55 14.50 2.92
C ASP A 225 15.09 15.13 1.64
N SER A 226 14.49 16.27 1.30
CA SER A 226 15.02 17.14 0.26
C SER A 226 16.36 17.73 0.71
N PRO A 227 17.43 17.65 -0.10
CA PRO A 227 18.63 18.46 0.14
C PRO A 227 18.41 19.95 -0.22
N ASN A 228 17.33 20.24 -0.95
CA ASN A 228 17.05 21.53 -1.57
C ASN A 228 16.03 22.37 -0.79
N ALA A 229 15.14 21.72 -0.04
CA ALA A 229 14.09 22.33 0.75
C ALA A 229 14.17 21.88 2.22
N PRO A 230 13.91 22.77 3.19
CA PRO A 230 13.77 22.35 4.58
C PRO A 230 12.56 21.41 4.73
N ARG A 231 12.70 20.40 5.60
CA ARG A 231 11.56 19.63 6.11
C ARG A 231 10.65 20.57 6.93
N PRO A 232 9.31 20.48 6.81
CA PRO A 232 8.42 21.20 7.72
C PRO A 232 8.65 20.78 9.17
N GLU A 233 8.52 21.72 10.11
CA GLU A 233 8.73 21.46 11.53
C GLU A 233 7.81 20.35 12.05
N GLU A 234 8.38 19.44 12.85
CA GLU A 234 7.69 18.31 13.48
C GLU A 234 6.94 17.38 12.51
N ALA A 235 7.26 17.45 11.21
CA ALA A 235 6.59 16.66 10.20
C ALA A 235 7.21 15.26 10.06
N VAL A 236 6.35 14.29 9.82
CA VAL A 236 6.70 12.88 9.60
C VAL A 236 6.70 12.62 8.09
N ARG A 237 7.79 12.06 7.56
CA ARG A 237 7.82 11.68 6.14
C ARG A 237 6.92 10.48 5.90
N LEU A 238 6.00 10.63 4.96
CA LEU A 238 5.15 9.56 4.46
C LEU A 238 5.72 8.93 3.18
N LEU A 239 6.40 9.73 2.37
CA LEU A 239 6.91 9.30 1.08
C LEU A 239 8.20 10.04 0.70
N SER A 240 9.13 9.31 0.09
CA SER A 240 10.32 9.80 -0.60
C SER A 240 10.43 9.04 -1.92
N ALA A 241 10.29 9.73 -3.05
CA ALA A 241 10.46 9.16 -4.38
C ALA A 241 11.60 9.88 -5.09
N THR A 242 12.58 9.15 -5.60
CA THR A 242 13.68 9.72 -6.42
C THR A 242 13.80 8.94 -7.72
N VAL A 243 13.93 9.64 -8.84
CA VAL A 243 14.13 9.02 -10.15
C VAL A 243 15.63 8.77 -10.36
N GLU A 244 16.05 7.52 -10.54
CA GLU A 244 17.46 7.20 -10.78
C GLU A 244 17.94 7.84 -12.09
N GLY A 245 19.08 8.54 -12.02
CA GLY A 245 19.68 9.20 -13.18
C GLY A 245 18.90 10.43 -13.68
N ALA A 246 17.96 10.95 -12.91
CA ALA A 246 17.30 12.23 -13.18
C ALA A 246 17.28 13.11 -11.92
N PRO A 247 17.42 14.43 -12.05
CA PRO A 247 17.29 15.38 -10.93
C PRO A 247 15.80 15.63 -10.63
N TYR A 248 15.00 14.56 -10.54
CA TYR A 248 13.58 14.63 -10.23
C TYR A 248 13.29 13.81 -8.99
N ALA A 249 12.61 14.41 -8.02
CA ALA A 249 12.24 13.69 -6.81
C ALA A 249 11.07 14.35 -6.07
N VAL A 250 10.29 13.56 -5.33
CA VAL A 250 9.12 13.99 -4.55
C VAL A 250 9.29 13.56 -3.11
N ARG A 251 9.00 14.42 -2.14
CA ARG A 251 8.81 14.03 -0.74
C ARG A 251 7.45 14.48 -0.25
N ILE A 252 6.88 13.67 0.63
CA ILE A 252 5.59 13.97 1.24
C ILE A 252 5.72 13.83 2.73
N TYR A 253 5.23 14.86 3.41
CA TYR A 253 5.26 14.97 4.85
C TYR A 253 3.84 15.11 5.38
N ASP A 254 3.59 14.52 6.54
CA ASP A 254 2.42 14.74 7.36
C ASP A 254 2.80 15.66 8.52
N SER A 255 2.16 16.82 8.60
CA SER A 255 2.45 17.86 9.58
C SER A 255 1.22 18.15 10.44
N ALA A 256 1.47 18.39 11.74
CA ALA A 256 0.45 18.89 12.66
C ALA A 256 0.19 20.40 12.50
N LYS A 257 1.04 21.10 11.75
CA LYS A 257 0.89 22.54 11.53
C LYS A 257 -0.19 22.83 10.49
N PRO A 258 -0.96 23.92 10.62
CA PRO A 258 -1.88 24.36 9.58
C PRO A 258 -1.16 24.63 8.26
N GLN A 259 -1.86 24.44 7.14
CA GLN A 259 -1.29 24.57 5.79
C GLN A 259 -0.65 25.95 5.58
N GLN A 260 -1.30 27.01 6.06
CA GLN A 260 -0.80 28.38 5.92
C GLN A 260 0.51 28.61 6.68
N GLU A 261 0.67 28.00 7.85
CA GLU A 261 1.90 28.11 8.65
C GLU A 261 3.07 27.40 7.95
N VAL A 262 2.81 26.21 7.38
CA VAL A 262 3.81 25.49 6.58
C VAL A 262 4.26 26.33 5.38
N LEU A 263 3.33 26.92 4.63
CA LEU A 263 3.69 27.72 3.45
C LEU A 263 4.44 29.00 3.83
N ALA A 264 4.03 29.69 4.91
CA ALA A 264 4.72 30.87 5.42
C ALA A 264 6.16 30.55 5.88
N MET A 265 6.39 29.36 6.44
CA MET A 265 7.73 28.86 6.75
C MET A 265 8.60 28.79 5.49
N TYR A 266 8.10 28.22 4.38
CA TYR A 266 8.86 28.22 3.12
C TYR A 266 9.09 29.63 2.58
N ASP A 267 8.06 30.48 2.59
CA ASP A 267 8.15 31.87 2.11
C ASP A 267 9.25 32.66 2.83
N SER A 268 9.44 32.42 4.13
CA SER A 268 10.48 33.07 4.93
C SER A 268 11.87 32.45 4.78
N GLN A 269 11.98 31.11 4.73
CA GLN A 269 13.27 30.43 4.76
C GLN A 269 13.94 30.32 3.39
N MET A 270 13.17 30.11 2.32
CA MET A 270 13.71 29.80 1.01
C MET A 270 14.59 30.94 0.43
N PRO A 271 14.19 32.23 0.52
CA PRO A 271 15.04 33.34 0.05
C PRO A 271 16.40 33.40 0.75
N SER A 272 16.44 33.16 2.07
CA SER A 272 17.70 33.14 2.83
C SER A 272 18.65 32.00 2.40
N ARG A 273 18.13 30.98 1.71
CA ARG A 273 18.87 29.84 1.15
C ARG A 273 19.21 30.03 -0.34
N GLY A 274 19.02 31.25 -0.87
CA GLY A 274 19.35 31.62 -2.24
C GLY A 274 18.31 31.21 -3.28
N TRP A 275 17.10 30.81 -2.86
CA TRP A 275 16.01 30.50 -3.77
C TRP A 275 15.22 31.75 -4.13
N SER A 276 14.86 31.89 -5.40
CA SER A 276 13.99 32.96 -5.87
C SER A 276 12.57 32.43 -6.06
N PRO A 277 11.52 33.09 -5.52
CA PRO A 277 10.16 32.68 -5.82
C PRO A 277 9.87 32.86 -7.31
N ILE A 278 9.13 31.91 -7.91
CA ILE A 278 8.65 32.02 -9.28
C ILE A 278 7.22 32.58 -9.21
N PRO A 279 6.99 33.85 -9.59
CA PRO A 279 5.65 34.43 -9.59
C PRO A 279 4.74 33.64 -10.53
N HIS A 280 3.46 33.52 -10.19
CA HIS A 280 2.41 32.94 -11.05
C HIS A 280 2.53 31.46 -11.42
N ALA A 281 3.61 30.77 -11.05
CA ALA A 281 3.81 29.34 -11.34
C ALA A 281 2.78 28.42 -10.65
N THR A 282 2.01 28.95 -9.70
CA THR A 282 0.97 28.22 -8.98
C THR A 282 -0.39 28.89 -9.07
N ASP A 283 -0.60 29.80 -10.03
CA ASP A 283 -1.90 30.47 -10.19
C ASP A 283 -3.03 29.47 -10.43
N ASP A 284 -2.71 28.31 -11.01
CA ASP A 284 -3.65 27.21 -11.24
C ASP A 284 -3.71 26.19 -10.08
N VAL A 285 -2.81 26.29 -9.09
CA VAL A 285 -2.75 25.38 -7.94
C VAL A 285 -2.81 26.19 -6.65
N ALA A 286 -4.04 26.36 -6.16
CA ALA A 286 -4.28 26.99 -4.86
C ALA A 286 -3.38 26.35 -3.79
N HIS A 287 -2.71 27.18 -2.99
CA HIS A 287 -1.82 26.75 -1.90
C HIS A 287 -0.51 26.08 -2.36
N GLY A 288 -0.08 26.34 -3.59
CA GLY A 288 1.27 26.07 -4.06
C GLY A 288 2.25 27.21 -3.77
N ARG A 289 3.54 26.87 -3.75
CA ARG A 289 4.68 27.78 -3.92
C ARG A 289 5.66 27.19 -4.92
N ALA A 290 6.29 28.04 -5.69
CA ALA A 290 7.33 27.65 -6.62
C ALA A 290 8.59 28.49 -6.39
N TYR A 291 9.74 27.84 -6.44
CA TYR A 291 11.04 28.46 -6.24
C TYR A 291 12.01 27.96 -7.30
N THR A 292 12.94 28.81 -7.72
CA THR A 292 14.03 28.43 -8.62
C THR A 292 15.39 28.82 -8.02
N ARG A 293 16.39 27.97 -8.25
CA ARG A 293 17.79 28.22 -7.88
C ARG A 293 18.71 27.42 -8.80
N GLU A 294 19.62 28.11 -9.48
CA GLU A 294 20.67 27.47 -10.31
C GLU A 294 20.12 26.47 -11.35
N GLY A 295 18.96 26.76 -11.95
CA GLY A 295 18.33 25.86 -12.92
C GLY A 295 17.69 24.61 -12.30
N VAL A 296 17.45 24.62 -10.99
CA VAL A 296 16.59 23.66 -10.29
C VAL A 296 15.33 24.40 -9.88
N ASP A 297 14.17 23.82 -10.19
CA ASP A 297 12.87 24.29 -9.76
C ASP A 297 12.33 23.39 -8.64
N LEU A 298 11.68 24.03 -7.68
CA LEU A 298 11.09 23.40 -6.51
C LEU A 298 9.64 23.84 -6.39
N LEU A 299 8.74 22.87 -6.38
CA LEU A 299 7.32 23.11 -6.12
C LEU A 299 6.97 22.57 -4.74
N ILE A 300 6.34 23.42 -3.93
CA ILE A 300 5.82 23.08 -2.62
C ILE A 300 4.30 23.17 -2.69
N PHE A 301 3.62 22.09 -2.35
CA PHE A 301 2.17 22.08 -2.18
C PHE A 301 1.87 21.71 -0.75
N ALA A 302 0.96 22.42 -0.10
CA ALA A 302 0.40 21.99 1.16
C ALA A 302 -1.12 21.88 1.00
N PHE A 303 -1.74 20.88 1.59
CA PHE A 303 -3.20 20.74 1.63
C PHE A 303 -3.66 20.18 2.97
N GLU A 304 -4.83 20.62 3.42
CA GLU A 304 -5.40 20.18 4.69
C GLU A 304 -6.32 18.98 4.47
N GLN A 305 -6.24 18.01 5.36
CA GLN A 305 -7.21 16.92 5.44
C GLN A 305 -7.49 16.65 6.92
N LYS A 306 -8.70 17.01 7.36
CA LYS A 306 -9.08 17.07 8.77
C LYS A 306 -8.15 18.03 9.53
N ASP A 307 -7.57 17.60 10.65
CA ASP A 307 -6.69 18.41 11.51
C ASP A 307 -5.19 18.23 11.18
N ARG A 308 -4.87 17.77 9.96
CA ARG A 308 -3.51 17.49 9.49
C ARG A 308 -3.25 18.21 8.18
N SER A 309 -1.99 18.60 7.96
CA SER A 309 -1.53 19.15 6.68
C SER A 309 -0.57 18.18 6.01
N TYR A 310 -0.81 17.91 4.75
CA TYR A 310 0.06 17.12 3.90
C TYR A 310 0.87 18.05 3.02
N VAL A 311 2.18 17.87 3.01
CA VAL A 311 3.11 18.75 2.33
C VAL A 311 3.87 17.96 1.29
N SER A 312 3.69 18.29 0.02
CA SER A 312 4.43 17.72 -1.10
C SER A 312 5.54 18.67 -1.54
N VAL A 313 6.77 18.17 -1.54
CA VAL A 313 7.97 18.85 -2.01
C VAL A 313 8.44 18.16 -3.28
N VAL A 314 8.29 18.82 -4.42
CA VAL A 314 8.68 18.32 -5.75
C VAL A 314 9.91 19.07 -6.21
N GLU A 315 10.98 18.34 -6.49
CA GLU A 315 12.22 18.84 -7.07
C GLU A 315 12.29 18.42 -8.53
N MET A 316 12.58 19.38 -9.40
CA MET A 316 12.81 19.13 -10.82
C MET A 316 13.92 20.02 -11.33
N SER A 317 14.72 19.53 -12.28
CA SER A 317 15.67 20.37 -13.00
C SER A 317 15.55 20.06 -14.49
N PRO A 318 15.37 21.08 -15.35
CA PRO A 318 15.50 20.90 -16.79
C PRO A 318 16.84 20.25 -17.12
N ARG A 319 16.78 19.15 -17.89
CA ARG A 319 17.98 18.49 -18.41
C ARG A 319 18.63 19.29 -19.54
#